data_AF-A0AAV2ICR7-F1
#
_entry.id   AF-A0AAV2ICR7-F1
#
_cell.length_a   1.000
_cell.length_b   1.000
_cell.length_c   1.000
_cell.angle_alpha   90.00
_cell.angle_beta   90.00
_cell.angle_gamma   90.00
#
_symmetry.space_group_name_H-M   'P 1'
#
loop_
_entity.id
_entity.type
_entity.pdbx_description
1 polymer ?
#
loop_
_entity_poly.entity_id
_entity_poly.type
_entity_poly.pdbx_seq_one_letter_code
_entity_poly.pdbx_strand_id
1 'polypeptide(L)'
;CPTGYTGKECEILCHCKNQSCDVNGYCTKGSHCDVGWFGPACQYRNTAMGLNELLKDNNDTTCYKNEKKNIEVKFHWPVVFTWARV
;
A
#
# COMPACT_ATOMS: atom_id res chain seq x y z
N CYS A 1 21.42 3.57 -0.56
CA CYS A 1 20.21 4.38 -0.77
C CYS A 1 20.09 5.42 0.33
N PRO A 2 19.39 6.55 0.10
CA PRO A 2 18.97 7.45 1.18
C PRO A 2 18.21 6.68 2.26
N THR A 3 18.21 7.19 3.50
CA THR A 3 17.49 6.55 4.60
C THR A 3 16.03 6.29 4.21
N GLY A 4 15.58 5.05 4.41
CA GLY A 4 14.22 4.64 4.06
C GLY A 4 14.01 4.29 2.59
N TYR A 5 15.03 4.28 1.72
CA TYR A 5 14.91 3.78 0.34
C TYR A 5 15.68 2.47 0.15
N THR A 6 15.19 1.63 -0.76
CA THR A 6 15.71 0.30 -1.10
C THR A 6 15.52 0.03 -2.61
N GLY A 7 15.96 -1.13 -3.08
CA GLY A 7 16.02 -1.46 -4.50
C GLY A 7 17.38 -1.16 -5.12
N LYS A 8 17.59 -1.62 -6.37
CA LYS A 8 18.89 -1.51 -7.05
C LYS A 8 19.23 -0.06 -7.40
N GLU A 9 18.20 0.73 -7.72
CA GLU A 9 18.28 2.14 -8.08
C GLU A 9 17.73 3.05 -6.97
N CYS A 10 17.52 2.51 -5.76
CA CYS A 10 16.92 3.21 -4.63
C CYS A 10 15.52 3.78 -4.92
N GLU A 11 14.78 3.06 -5.76
CA GLU A 11 13.49 3.46 -6.31
C GLU A 11 12.30 3.05 -5.42
N ILE A 12 12.54 2.23 -4.39
CA ILE A 12 11.50 1.70 -3.52
C ILE A 12 11.58 2.39 -2.16
N LEU A 13 10.50 3.05 -1.74
CA LEU A 13 10.39 3.62 -0.39
C LEU A 13 9.99 2.53 0.62
N CYS A 14 10.70 2.49 1.75
CA CYS A 14 10.47 1.59 2.87
C CYS A 14 9.25 2.03 3.66
N HIS A 15 8.23 1.18 3.69
CA HIS A 15 7.01 1.40 4.46
C HIS A 15 6.87 0.44 5.65
N CYS A 16 8.00 -0.01 6.18
CA CYS A 16 8.04 -0.72 7.46
C CYS A 16 7.98 0.27 8.62
N LYS A 17 7.45 -0.18 9.75
CA LYS A 17 7.39 0.61 10.97
C LYS A 17 8.77 1.13 11.36
N ASN A 18 8.84 2.43 11.66
CA ASN A 18 10.08 3.17 11.93
C ASN A 18 11.10 3.13 10.78
N GLN A 19 10.68 2.90 9.53
CA GLN A 19 11.55 2.78 8.35
C GLN A 19 12.60 1.67 8.48
N SER A 20 12.27 0.61 9.25
CA SER A 20 13.18 -0.50 9.56
C SER A 20 13.19 -1.55 8.44
N CYS A 21 13.81 -1.24 7.30
CA CYS A 21 13.97 -2.18 6.19
C CYS A 21 15.41 -2.73 6.07
N ASP A 22 15.54 -3.95 5.56
CA ASP A 22 16.81 -4.51 5.10
C ASP A 22 17.19 -4.02 3.69
N VAL A 23 18.34 -4.48 3.19
CA VAL A 23 18.87 -4.13 1.87
C VAL A 23 17.99 -4.58 0.70
N ASN A 24 17.09 -5.54 0.93
CA ASN A 24 16.14 -6.06 -0.04
C ASN A 24 14.77 -5.37 0.09
N GLY A 25 14.59 -4.49 1.09
CA GLY A 25 13.34 -3.77 1.35
C GLY A 25 12.38 -4.49 2.28
N TYR A 26 12.74 -5.65 2.82
CA TYR A 26 11.91 -6.37 3.78
C TYR A 26 12.02 -5.74 5.16
N CYS A 27 10.93 -5.77 5.92
CA CYS A 27 10.99 -5.32 7.31
C CYS A 27 11.94 -6.20 8.12
N THR A 28 12.78 -5.56 8.93
CA THR A 28 13.68 -6.28 9.84
C THR A 28 12.88 -7.13 10.83
N LYS A 29 13.52 -8.16 11.38
CA LYS A 29 12.85 -9.15 12.24
C LYS A 29 12.15 -8.48 13.43
N GLY A 30 10.84 -8.71 13.54
CA GLY A 30 9.99 -8.10 14.57
C GLY A 30 9.40 -6.74 14.20
N SER A 31 9.71 -6.21 13.02
CA SER A 31 9.02 -5.06 12.42
C SER A 31 7.89 -5.53 11.49
N HIS A 32 6.93 -4.65 11.26
CA HIS A 32 5.74 -4.87 10.45
C HIS A 32 5.52 -3.69 9.51
N CYS A 33 4.62 -3.83 8.54
CA CYS A 33 4.24 -2.70 7.70
C CYS A 33 3.60 -1.58 8.51
N ASP A 34 3.85 -0.34 8.09
CA ASP A 34 3.12 0.81 8.57
C ASP A 34 1.63 0.68 8.22
N VAL A 35 0.80 1.35 9.01
CA VAL A 35 -0.65 1.30 8.86
C VAL A 35 -1.03 1.68 7.43
N GLY A 36 -1.62 0.73 6.71
CA GLY A 36 -2.00 0.91 5.31
C GLY A 36 -1.10 0.36 4.24
N TRP A 37 0.03 -0.20 4.64
CA TRP A 37 0.96 -0.84 3.73
C TRP A 37 0.92 -2.36 3.95
N PHE A 38 1.10 -3.11 2.87
CA PHE A 38 1.08 -4.56 2.89
C PHE A 38 1.95 -5.15 1.77
N GLY A 39 2.05 -6.47 1.75
CA GLY A 39 2.93 -7.22 0.87
C GLY A 39 4.23 -7.64 1.57
N PRO A 40 5.04 -8.49 0.93
CA PRO A 40 6.24 -9.06 1.53
C PRO A 40 7.25 -8.00 2.02
N ALA A 41 7.33 -6.87 1.32
CA ALA A 41 8.23 -5.75 1.61
C ALA A 41 7.45 -4.46 1.93
N CYS A 42 6.16 -4.57 2.30
CA CYS A 42 5.28 -3.41 2.53
C CYS A 42 5.19 -2.46 1.34
N GLN A 43 5.37 -2.98 0.13
CA GLN A 43 5.45 -2.18 -1.09
C GLN A 43 4.08 -1.76 -1.63
N TYR A 44 3.00 -2.37 -1.15
CA TYR A 44 1.65 -2.11 -1.65
C TYR A 44 0.87 -1.25 -0.67
N ARG A 45 0.25 -0.18 -1.17
CA ARG A 45 -0.61 0.69 -0.37
C ARG A 45 -2.05 0.26 -0.50
N ASN A 46 -2.71 0.03 0.63
CA ASN A 46 -4.15 -0.16 0.68
C ASN A 46 -4.85 1.19 0.52
N THR A 47 -5.31 1.47 -0.70
CA THR A 47 -6.06 2.70 -1.02
C THR A 47 -7.49 2.68 -0.47
N ALA A 48 -7.99 1.52 -0.04
CA ALA A 48 -9.31 1.38 0.56
C ALA A 48 -9.34 1.72 2.06
N MET A 49 -8.21 2.09 2.65
CA MET A 49 -8.19 2.61 4.01
C MET A 49 -9.10 3.84 4.15
N GLY A 50 -10.10 3.73 5.03
CA GLY A 50 -11.12 4.76 5.21
C GLY A 50 -12.34 4.63 4.30
N LEU A 51 -12.35 3.67 3.37
CA LEU A 51 -13.57 3.27 2.66
C LEU A 51 -14.45 2.37 3.53
N ASN A 52 -15.67 2.11 3.06
CA ASN A 52 -16.63 1.23 3.73
C ASN A 52 -16.04 -0.18 3.92
N GLU A 53 -16.30 -0.83 5.07
CA GLU A 53 -15.85 -2.20 5.36
C GLU A 53 -16.31 -3.21 4.31
N LEU A 54 -17.48 -3.00 3.70
CA LEU A 54 -18.02 -3.84 2.64
C LEU A 54 -17.18 -3.83 1.35
N LEU A 55 -16.32 -2.82 1.15
CA LEU A 55 -15.38 -2.75 0.03
C LEU A 55 -14.03 -3.43 0.35
N LYS A 56 -13.84 -3.87 1.59
CA LYS A 56 -12.58 -4.43 2.11
C LYS A 56 -12.76 -5.85 2.66
N ASP A 57 -13.95 -6.42 2.57
CA ASP A 57 -14.29 -7.72 3.17
C ASP A 57 -13.75 -8.91 2.37
N ASN A 58 -13.12 -8.66 1.21
CA ASN A 58 -12.53 -9.67 0.33
C ASN A 58 -13.56 -10.75 -0.07
N ASN A 59 -14.81 -10.36 -0.22
CA ASN A 59 -15.91 -11.23 -0.57
C ASN A 59 -16.56 -10.76 -1.88
N ASP A 60 -16.38 -11.54 -2.95
CA ASP A 60 -16.87 -11.21 -4.29
C ASP A 60 -18.41 -11.22 -4.40
N THR A 61 -19.12 -11.66 -3.35
CA THR A 61 -20.59 -11.69 -3.32
C THR A 61 -21.22 -10.45 -2.67
N THR A 62 -20.44 -9.66 -1.94
CA THR A 62 -20.89 -8.46 -1.23
C THR A 62 -20.50 -7.20 -2.02
N CYS A 63 -21.36 -6.78 -2.94
CA CYS A 63 -21.15 -5.54 -3.70
C CYS A 63 -21.80 -4.33 -3.01
N TYR A 64 -21.09 -3.20 -3.00
CA TYR A 64 -21.65 -1.92 -2.57
C TYR A 64 -22.67 -1.41 -3.61
N LYS A 65 -23.96 -1.54 -3.30
CA LYS A 65 -25.09 -1.25 -4.21
C LYS A 65 -25.44 0.25 -4.34
N ASN A 66 -24.44 1.14 -4.40
CA ASN A 66 -24.72 2.56 -4.69
C ASN A 66 -24.79 2.83 -6.19
N GLU A 67 -25.50 3.89 -6.57
CA GLU A 67 -25.67 4.32 -7.97
C GLU A 67 -24.40 4.89 -8.63
N LYS A 68 -23.37 5.22 -7.83
CA LYS A 68 -22.09 5.71 -8.36
C LYS A 68 -21.26 4.54 -8.90
N LYS A 69 -21.21 4.44 -10.23
CA LYS A 69 -20.44 3.41 -10.97
C LYS A 69 -18.94 3.72 -11.08
N ASN A 70 -18.51 4.84 -10.53
CA ASN A 70 -17.19 5.41 -10.74
C ASN A 70 -16.49 5.58 -9.39
N ILE A 71 -15.27 5.06 -9.32
CA ILE A 71 -14.37 5.20 -8.18
C ILE A 71 -13.35 6.28 -8.55
N GLU A 72 -13.28 7.34 -7.75
CA GLU A 72 -12.33 8.42 -7.93
C GLU A 72 -11.23 8.31 -6.88
N VAL A 73 -9.99 8.13 -7.34
CA VAL A 73 -8.80 8.08 -6.48
C VAL A 73 -8.01 9.37 -6.70
N LYS A 74 -7.97 10.24 -5.68
CA LYS A 74 -7.14 11.45 -5.69
C LYS A 74 -5.88 11.22 -4.87
N PHE A 75 -4.74 11.49 -5.49
CA PHE A 75 -3.47 11.52 -4.78
C PHE A 75 -3.13 12.96 -4.39
N HIS A 76 -2.82 13.17 -3.11
CA HIS A 76 -2.43 14.48 -2.60
C HIS A 76 -1.03 14.91 -3.07
N TRP A 77 -0.16 13.93 -3.35
CA TRP A 77 1.20 14.12 -3.86
C TRP A 77 1.40 13.32 -5.15
N PRO A 78 2.37 13.69 -6.01
CA PRO A 78 2.74 12.86 -7.15
C PRO A 78 3.15 11.47 -6.68
N VAL A 79 2.50 10.44 -7.23
CA VAL A 79 2.84 9.02 -6.97
C VAL A 79 3.11 8.34 -8.29
N VAL A 80 4.22 7.60 -8.31
CA VAL A 80 4.54 6.66 -9.38
C VAL A 80 3.87 5.33 -9.02
N PHE A 81 3.00 4.82 -9.87
CA PHE A 81 2.44 3.48 -9.72
C PHE A 81 2.33 2.78 -11.08
N THR A 82 2.47 1.45 -11.07
CA THR A 82 2.44 0.63 -12.28
C THR A 82 1.11 -0.08 -12.49
N TRP A 83 0.40 -0.43 -11.41
CA TRP A 83 -0.92 -1.07 -11.47
C TRP A 83 -1.77 -0.67 -10.26
N ALA A 84 -3.09 -0.73 -10.46
CA ALA A 84 -4.10 -0.62 -9.40
C ALA A 84 -5.08 -1.77 -9.57
N ARG A 85 -5.46 -2.42 -8.46
CA ARG A 85 -6.50 -3.45 -8.43
C ARG A 85 -7.65 -2.94 -7.59
N VAL A 86 -8.84 -3.03 -8.16
CA VAL A 86 -10.13 -2.73 -7.53
C VAL A 86 -10.90 -4.04 -7.43
#